data_AF-A0A3N6FWL2-F1
#
_entry.id   AF-A0A3N6FWL2-F1
#
_cell.length_a   1.000
_cell.length_b   1.000
_cell.length_c   1.000
_cell.angle_alpha   90.00
_cell.angle_beta   90.00
_cell.angle_gamma   90.00
#
_symmetry.space_group_name_H-M   'P 1'
#
loop_
_entity.id
_entity.type
_entity.pdbx_description
1 polymer ?
#
loop_
_entity_poly.entity_id
_entity_poly.type
_entity_poly.pdbx_seq_one_letter_code
_entity_poly.pdbx_strand_id
1 'polypeptide(L)'
;MAGMGPAPKPAGRKARRNAEAIPQTVLRWERAEAPELPDFRVERDGQLVEFVWPERTREWWQMWIDSPQSDHFGTSDWQYLLDTALIHARLWRGDLSAAGELRLRVAAFGATPADRARLRMVFAEADGADGGSGRSGGPSARERYGAATLRSLPGGKAADGT
;
A
#
# COMPACT_ATOMS: atom_id res chain seq x y z
N MET A 1 3.51 41.10 -20.53
CA MET A 1 4.54 40.19 -21.07
C MET A 1 4.76 39.08 -20.06
N ALA A 2 4.54 37.82 -20.44
CA ALA A 2 4.70 36.66 -19.56
C ALA A 2 6.19 36.33 -19.38
N GLY A 3 6.61 36.11 -18.13
CA GLY A 3 7.98 35.82 -17.76
C GLY A 3 8.44 34.45 -18.27
N MET A 4 9.63 34.43 -18.90
CA MET A 4 10.31 33.18 -19.23
C MET A 4 10.68 32.45 -17.94
N GLY A 5 10.22 31.21 -17.81
CA GLY A 5 10.60 30.33 -16.71
C GLY A 5 12.11 30.04 -16.71
N PRO A 6 12.63 29.44 -15.61
CA PRO A 6 14.05 29.19 -15.45
C PRO A 6 14.64 28.38 -16.62
N ALA A 7 15.83 28.79 -17.08
CA ALA A 7 16.53 28.14 -18.17
C ALA A 7 16.76 26.63 -17.90
N PRO A 8 16.63 25.77 -18.92
CA PRO A 8 16.85 24.33 -18.76
C PRO A 8 18.26 24.04 -18.27
N LYS A 9 18.40 23.05 -17.37
CA LYS A 9 19.70 22.67 -16.81
C LYS A 9 20.72 22.32 -17.91
N PRO A 10 21.98 22.78 -17.79
CA PRO A 10 23.03 22.49 -18.75
C PRO A 10 23.26 20.99 -18.89
N ALA A 11 23.63 20.52 -20.08
CA ALA A 11 23.64 19.11 -20.46
C ALA A 11 24.38 18.19 -19.48
N GLY A 12 25.50 18.66 -18.89
CA GLY A 12 26.29 17.91 -17.89
C GLY A 12 25.77 17.95 -16.45
N ARG A 13 24.74 18.77 -16.15
CA ARG A 13 24.08 18.84 -14.82
C ARG A 13 22.66 18.29 -14.86
N LYS A 14 22.24 17.68 -15.97
CA LYS A 14 21.02 16.88 -16.02
C LYS A 14 21.31 15.61 -15.20
N ALA A 15 20.64 15.45 -14.06
CA ALA A 15 20.65 14.17 -13.34
C ALA A 15 20.27 13.08 -14.36
N ARG A 16 21.12 12.07 -14.55
CA ARG A 16 20.82 10.97 -15.47
C ARG A 16 19.54 10.30 -14.99
N ARG A 17 18.47 10.45 -15.76
CA ARG A 17 17.16 9.84 -15.46
C ARG A 17 17.20 8.32 -15.59
N ASN A 18 18.16 7.80 -16.35
CA ASN A 18 18.41 6.38 -16.57
C ASN A 18 19.82 6.06 -16.04
N ALA A 19 20.00 6.04 -14.72
CA ALA A 19 21.11 5.27 -14.17
C ALA A 19 20.83 3.78 -14.49
N GLU A 20 21.86 3.01 -14.80
CA GLU A 20 21.76 1.59 -15.14
C GLU A 20 20.87 0.87 -14.12
N ALA A 21 19.90 0.09 -14.61
CA ALA A 21 18.98 -0.64 -13.74
C ALA A 21 19.79 -1.60 -12.88
N ILE A 22 19.72 -1.42 -11.56
CA ILE A 22 20.38 -2.30 -10.59
C ILE A 22 19.91 -3.73 -10.89
N PRO A 23 20.83 -4.69 -11.09
CA PRO A 23 20.47 -6.09 -11.33
C PRO A 23 19.51 -6.59 -10.24
N GLN A 24 18.36 -7.13 -10.66
CA GLN A 24 17.36 -7.64 -9.73
C GLN A 24 17.68 -9.09 -9.37
N THR A 25 17.65 -9.40 -8.07
CA THR A 25 17.66 -10.79 -7.61
C THR A 25 16.24 -11.33 -7.69
N VAL A 26 16.03 -12.41 -8.44
CA VAL A 26 14.74 -13.08 -8.54
C VAL A 26 14.66 -14.14 -7.45
N LEU A 27 13.78 -13.95 -6.48
CA LEU A 27 13.48 -14.94 -5.45
C LEU A 27 12.31 -15.83 -5.92
N ARG A 28 12.42 -17.14 -5.69
CA ARG A 28 11.28 -18.04 -5.87
C ARG A 28 10.33 -17.84 -4.70
N TRP A 29 9.07 -17.54 -5.00
CA TRP A 29 8.02 -17.50 -3.99
C TRP A 29 7.50 -18.91 -3.73
N GLU A 30 7.29 -19.22 -2.45
CA GLU A 30 6.68 -20.45 -1.97
C GLU A 30 5.70 -20.08 -0.85
N ARG A 31 4.43 -20.48 -1.02
CA ARG A 31 3.43 -20.34 0.03
C ARG A 31 3.79 -21.26 1.18
N ALA A 32 3.66 -20.76 2.41
CA ALA A 32 3.77 -21.56 3.61
C ALA A 32 2.42 -21.65 4.34
N GLU A 33 2.18 -22.78 5.00
CA GLU A 33 1.05 -22.94 5.91
C GLU A 33 1.27 -22.12 7.18
N ALA A 34 0.16 -21.64 7.75
CA ALA A 34 0.22 -20.92 9.02
C ALA A 34 0.66 -21.86 10.14
N PRO A 35 1.66 -21.49 10.95
CA PRO A 35 2.03 -22.29 12.10
C PRO A 35 0.96 -22.15 13.21
N GLU A 36 0.85 -23.18 14.04
CA GLU A 36 0.17 -23.05 15.32
C GLU A 36 0.94 -22.07 16.21
N LEU A 37 0.23 -21.42 17.14
CA LEU A 37 0.88 -20.64 18.18
C LEU A 37 1.69 -21.60 19.06
N PRO A 38 3.01 -21.39 19.21
CA PRO A 38 3.86 -22.32 19.92
C PRO A 38 3.64 -22.23 21.43
N ASP A 39 3.81 -23.37 22.09
CA ASP A 39 3.97 -23.43 23.53
C ASP A 39 5.44 -23.19 23.89
N PHE A 40 5.69 -22.28 24.83
CA PHE A 40 7.03 -21.99 25.33
C PHE A 40 6.98 -21.49 26.76
N ARG A 41 8.14 -21.44 27.41
CA ARG A 41 8.29 -20.94 28.78
C ARG A 41 9.01 -19.61 28.78
N VAL A 42 8.60 -18.73 29.68
CA VAL A 42 9.23 -17.44 29.94
C VAL A 42 9.69 -17.36 31.38
N GLU A 43 10.77 -16.63 31.61
CA GLU A 43 11.21 -16.35 32.97
C GLU A 43 10.33 -15.26 33.59
N ARG A 44 9.77 -15.53 34.77
CA ARG A 44 9.01 -14.59 35.57
C ARG A 44 9.40 -14.77 37.02
N ASP A 45 9.89 -13.69 37.64
CA ASP A 45 10.32 -13.69 39.04
C ASP A 45 11.35 -14.80 39.37
N GLY A 46 12.26 -15.07 38.43
CA GLY A 46 13.31 -16.10 38.56
C GLY A 46 12.82 -17.54 38.35
N GLN A 47 11.57 -17.74 37.90
CA GLN A 47 10.99 -19.05 37.60
C GLN A 47 10.60 -19.16 36.13
N LEU A 48 10.85 -20.32 35.52
CA LEU A 48 10.33 -20.63 34.17
C LEU A 48 8.86 -21.03 34.27
N VAL A 49 7.98 -20.18 33.75
CA VAL A 49 6.53 -20.42 33.70
C VAL A 49 6.08 -20.56 32.26
N GLU A 50 5.03 -21.34 32.04
CA GLU A 50 4.43 -21.48 30.71
C GLU A 50 3.81 -20.16 30.25
N PHE A 51 4.09 -19.78 29.00
CA PHE A 51 3.48 -18.62 28.40
C PHE A 51 2.09 -18.98 27.86
N VAL A 52 1.05 -18.51 28.56
CA VAL A 52 -0.33 -18.70 28.11
C VAL A 52 -0.75 -17.58 27.18
N TRP A 53 -0.99 -17.87 25.91
CA TRP A 53 -1.48 -16.89 24.94
C TRP A 53 -2.84 -16.28 25.37
N PRO A 54 -2.96 -14.93 25.47
CA PRO A 54 -4.24 -14.29 25.71
C PRO A 54 -5.29 -14.72 24.68
N GLU A 55 -6.53 -14.91 25.10
CA GLU A 55 -7.63 -15.33 24.20
C GLU A 55 -7.77 -14.39 23.00
N ARG A 56 -7.71 -13.09 23.25
CA ARG A 56 -7.72 -12.06 22.19
C ARG A 56 -6.58 -12.20 21.19
N THR A 57 -5.40 -12.68 21.61
CA THR A 57 -4.29 -12.93 20.69
C THR A 57 -4.54 -14.18 19.85
N ARG A 58 -5.16 -15.22 20.41
CA ARG A 58 -5.55 -16.43 19.66
C ARG A 58 -6.60 -16.10 18.60
N GLU A 59 -7.63 -15.34 18.96
CA GLU A 59 -8.64 -14.84 18.01
C GLU A 59 -8.00 -13.99 16.90
N TRP A 60 -7.09 -13.07 17.28
CA TRP A 60 -6.38 -12.22 16.32
C TRP A 60 -5.46 -13.02 15.39
N TRP A 61 -4.80 -14.06 15.90
CA TRP A 61 -3.99 -14.97 15.09
C TRP A 61 -4.85 -15.70 14.06
N GLN A 62 -5.98 -16.27 14.51
CA GLN A 62 -6.93 -16.94 13.61
C GLN A 62 -7.46 -16.00 12.52
N MET A 63 -7.78 -14.74 12.85
CA MET A 63 -8.20 -13.74 11.86
C MET A 63 -7.15 -13.55 10.76
N TRP A 64 -5.86 -13.56 11.08
CA TRP A 64 -4.80 -13.49 10.07
C TRP A 64 -4.69 -14.76 9.23
N ILE A 65 -4.85 -15.94 9.85
CA ILE A 65 -4.91 -17.21 9.12
C ILE A 65 -6.03 -17.18 8.09
N ASP A 66 -7.21 -16.71 8.48
CA ASP A 66 -8.39 -16.67 7.62
C ASP A 66 -8.37 -15.49 6.63
N SER A 67 -7.38 -14.59 6.74
CA SER A 67 -7.32 -13.39 5.92
C SER A 67 -6.89 -13.73 4.48
N PRO A 68 -7.43 -13.04 3.44
CA PRO A 68 -6.99 -13.23 2.06
C PRO A 68 -5.50 -12.94 1.83
N GLN A 69 -4.89 -12.14 2.70
CA GLN A 69 -3.47 -11.86 2.65
C GLN A 69 -2.61 -13.10 2.89
N SER A 70 -3.11 -14.05 3.71
CA SER A 70 -2.39 -15.26 4.08
C SER A 70 -2.08 -16.18 2.90
N ASP A 71 -2.86 -16.11 1.81
CA ASP A 71 -2.63 -16.86 0.58
C ASP A 71 -1.28 -16.53 -0.07
N HIS A 72 -0.72 -15.35 0.25
CA HIS A 72 0.54 -14.87 -0.26
C HIS A 72 1.72 -14.98 0.72
N PHE A 73 1.49 -15.48 1.94
CA PHE A 73 2.53 -15.56 2.96
C PHE A 73 3.47 -16.74 2.72
N GLY A 74 4.76 -16.44 2.78
CA GLY A 74 5.81 -17.43 2.91
C GLY A 74 6.23 -17.63 4.36
N THR A 75 7.20 -18.52 4.60
CA THR A 75 7.68 -18.84 5.95
C THR A 75 8.16 -17.60 6.71
N SER A 76 8.85 -16.67 6.03
CA SER A 76 9.33 -15.43 6.65
C SER A 76 8.21 -14.51 7.13
N ASP A 77 7.11 -14.46 6.39
CA ASP A 77 5.94 -13.63 6.73
C ASP A 77 5.27 -14.17 7.98
N TRP A 78 5.07 -15.50 8.05
CA TRP A 78 4.51 -16.16 9.23
C TRP A 78 5.38 -15.99 10.46
N GLN A 79 6.71 -16.13 10.33
CA GLN A 79 7.63 -15.91 11.46
C GLN A 79 7.57 -14.47 11.97
N TYR A 80 7.53 -13.50 11.05
CA TYR A 80 7.40 -12.09 11.45
C TYR A 80 6.04 -11.79 12.09
N LEU A 81 4.97 -12.43 11.61
CA LEU A 81 3.65 -12.29 12.20
C LEU A 81 3.55 -12.97 13.58
N LEU A 82 4.25 -14.10 13.77
CA LEU A 82 4.36 -14.77 15.07
C LEU A 82 5.05 -13.88 16.10
N ASP A 83 6.17 -13.23 15.74
CA ASP A 83 6.79 -12.20 16.59
C ASP A 83 5.82 -11.05 16.88
N THR A 84 5.00 -10.67 15.89
CA THR A 84 3.96 -9.65 16.06
C THR A 84 2.88 -10.10 17.03
N ALA A 85 2.55 -11.39 17.09
CA ALA A 85 1.61 -11.97 18.05
C ALA A 85 2.09 -11.77 19.50
N LEU A 86 3.40 -11.84 19.75
CA LEU A 86 3.98 -11.56 21.08
C LEU A 86 3.75 -10.09 21.48
N ILE A 87 3.91 -9.15 20.55
CA ILE A 87 3.65 -7.73 20.78
C ILE A 87 2.16 -7.47 21.03
N HIS A 88 1.29 -8.14 20.25
CA HIS A 88 -0.16 -8.11 20.48
C HIS A 88 -0.52 -8.65 21.87
N ALA A 89 0.08 -9.77 22.28
CA ALA A 89 -0.13 -10.34 23.60
C ALA A 89 0.33 -9.41 24.74
N ARG A 90 1.46 -8.70 24.58
CA ARG A 90 1.90 -7.67 25.55
C ARG A 90 0.87 -6.56 25.69
N LEU A 91 0.37 -6.04 24.58
CA LEU A 91 -0.65 -4.98 24.59
C LEU A 91 -1.90 -5.41 25.35
N TRP A 92 -2.42 -6.61 25.07
CA TRP A 92 -3.62 -7.15 25.73
C TRP A 92 -3.42 -7.53 27.20
N ARG A 93 -2.17 -7.69 27.65
CA ARG A 93 -1.82 -7.82 29.07
C ARG A 93 -1.68 -6.47 29.79
N GLY A 94 -1.91 -5.36 29.09
CA GLY A 94 -1.93 -4.00 29.65
C GLY A 94 -0.69 -3.16 29.35
N ASP A 95 0.29 -3.69 28.60
CA ASP A 95 1.46 -2.91 28.19
C ASP A 95 1.13 -2.03 26.98
N LEU A 96 0.58 -0.84 27.25
CA LEU A 96 0.19 0.12 26.22
C LEU A 96 1.36 0.64 25.38
N SER A 97 2.61 0.52 25.86
CA SER A 97 3.80 0.93 25.10
C SER A 97 3.99 0.09 23.84
N ALA A 98 3.46 -1.14 23.83
CA ALA A 98 3.52 -2.05 22.68
C ALA A 98 2.67 -1.59 21.48
N ALA A 99 1.71 -0.68 21.68
CA ALA A 99 0.75 -0.28 20.64
C ALA A 99 1.42 0.35 19.40
N GLY A 100 2.46 1.16 19.61
CA GLY A 100 3.18 1.83 18.52
C GLY A 100 3.87 0.84 17.59
N GLU A 101 4.59 -0.12 18.17
CA GLU A 101 5.28 -1.19 17.44
C GLU A 101 4.28 -2.11 16.75
N LEU A 102 3.23 -2.54 17.48
CA LEU A 102 2.17 -3.39 16.91
C LEU A 102 1.58 -2.75 15.65
N ARG A 103 1.25 -1.45 15.71
CA ARG A 103 0.69 -0.71 14.56
C ARG A 103 1.60 -0.76 13.35
N LEU A 104 2.91 -0.58 13.53
CA LEU A 104 3.87 -0.59 12.43
C LEU A 104 4.00 -1.99 11.81
N ARG A 105 4.03 -3.03 12.64
CA ARG A 105 4.15 -4.42 12.19
C ARG A 105 2.93 -4.87 11.41
N VAL A 106 1.72 -4.65 11.94
CA VAL A 106 0.49 -5.07 11.26
C VAL A 106 0.23 -4.28 9.97
N ALA A 107 0.71 -3.04 9.89
CA ALA A 107 0.65 -2.24 8.66
C ALA A 107 1.46 -2.85 7.51
N ALA A 108 2.54 -3.58 7.80
CA ALA A 108 3.32 -4.28 6.76
C ALA A 108 2.49 -5.36 6.02
N PHE A 109 1.42 -5.86 6.65
CA PHE A 109 0.53 -6.88 6.12
C PHE A 109 -0.82 -6.34 5.65
N GLY A 110 -1.02 -5.02 5.61
CA GLY A 110 -2.29 -4.45 5.15
C GLY A 110 -3.43 -4.62 6.15
N ALA A 111 -3.16 -4.51 7.45
CA ALA A 111 -4.19 -4.66 8.48
C ALA A 111 -5.34 -3.65 8.34
N THR A 112 -5.03 -2.39 8.00
CA THR A 112 -6.04 -1.35 7.79
C THR A 112 -6.33 -1.09 6.31
N PRO A 113 -7.49 -0.51 5.96
CA PRO A 113 -7.76 -0.08 4.58
C PRO A 113 -6.70 0.89 4.03
N ALA A 114 -6.17 1.78 4.86
CA ALA A 114 -5.10 2.69 4.48
C ALA A 114 -3.80 1.93 4.15
N ASP A 115 -3.47 0.90 4.93
CA ASP A 115 -2.31 0.06 4.67
C ASP A 115 -2.49 -0.76 3.39
N ARG A 116 -3.67 -1.35 3.16
CA ARG A 116 -3.97 -2.06 1.91
C ARG A 116 -3.87 -1.16 0.69
N ALA A 117 -4.39 0.06 0.78
CA ALA A 117 -4.24 1.06 -0.29
C ALA A 117 -2.76 1.41 -0.53
N ARG A 118 -1.97 1.60 0.53
CA ARG A 118 -0.53 1.86 0.45
C ARG A 118 0.23 0.69 -0.21
N LEU A 119 -0.13 -0.54 0.13
CA LEU A 119 0.46 -1.77 -0.42
C LEU A 119 -0.12 -2.14 -1.81
N ARG A 120 -1.12 -1.39 -2.29
CA ARG A 120 -1.85 -1.64 -3.54
C ARG A 120 -2.49 -3.04 -3.58
N MET A 121 -2.97 -3.49 -2.44
CA MET A 121 -3.76 -4.72 -2.34
C MET A 121 -5.18 -4.44 -2.83
N VAL A 122 -5.67 -5.29 -3.73
CA VAL A 122 -7.01 -5.21 -4.29
C VAL A 122 -7.67 -6.57 -4.06
N PHE A 123 -8.90 -6.57 -3.54
CA PHE A 123 -9.68 -7.80 -3.48
C PHE A 123 -10.15 -8.11 -4.91
N ALA A 124 -9.86 -9.32 -5.39
CA ALA A 124 -10.51 -9.81 -6.59
C ALA A 124 -12.02 -9.85 -6.32
N GLU A 125 -12.78 -9.01 -7.04
CA GLU A 125 -14.22 -9.19 -7.13
C GLU A 125 -14.44 -10.58 -7.71
N ALA A 126 -15.25 -11.41 -7.06
CA ALA A 126 -15.57 -12.73 -7.59
C ALA A 126 -16.10 -12.54 -9.01
N ASP A 127 -15.46 -13.17 -10.00
CA ASP A 127 -15.91 -13.21 -11.39
C ASP A 127 -17.33 -13.79 -11.42
N GLY A 128 -18.33 -12.91 -11.33
CA GLY A 128 -19.70 -13.33 -11.02
C GLY A 128 -20.70 -12.20 -10.80
N ALA A 129 -20.39 -10.96 -11.17
CA ALA A 129 -21.39 -9.95 -11.48
C ALA A 129 -20.74 -8.85 -12.32
N ASP A 130 -21.33 -8.61 -13.49
CA ASP A 130 -21.14 -7.47 -14.37
C ASP A 130 -19.85 -7.40 -15.21
N GLY A 131 -20.01 -7.89 -16.44
CA GLY A 131 -19.12 -7.56 -17.53
C GLY A 131 -19.02 -6.05 -17.74
N GLY A 132 -17.78 -5.58 -17.81
CA GLY A 132 -17.44 -4.30 -18.45
C GLY A 132 -17.33 -3.10 -17.52
N SER A 133 -16.23 -3.01 -16.76
CA SER A 133 -15.59 -1.72 -16.49
C SER A 133 -14.22 -1.67 -17.17
N GLY A 134 -14.26 -1.79 -18.50
CA GLY A 134 -13.14 -1.36 -19.33
C GLY A 134 -12.85 0.11 -18.99
N ARG A 135 -11.64 0.35 -18.49
CA ARG A 135 -10.82 1.54 -18.72
C ARG A 135 -11.66 2.77 -19.05
N SER A 136 -12.05 3.54 -18.03
CA SER A 136 -12.81 4.79 -18.18
C SER A 136 -12.18 5.65 -19.28
N GLY A 137 -12.75 5.56 -20.49
CA GLY A 137 -12.39 6.32 -21.68
C GLY A 137 -12.91 7.74 -21.58
N GLY A 138 -12.65 8.41 -20.46
CA GLY A 138 -12.89 9.83 -20.32
C GLY A 138 -11.90 10.56 -21.23
N PRO A 139 -12.35 11.57 -22.01
CA PRO A 139 -11.47 12.31 -22.90
C PRO A 139 -10.28 12.87 -22.12
N SER A 140 -9.09 12.66 -22.69
CA SER A 140 -7.85 13.19 -22.15
C SER A 140 -7.97 14.70 -21.96
N ALA A 141 -7.21 15.28 -21.02
CA ALA A 141 -7.21 16.73 -20.81
C ALA A 141 -6.93 17.51 -22.12
N ARG A 142 -6.20 16.92 -23.08
CA ARG A 142 -5.98 17.49 -24.41
C ARG A 142 -7.24 17.57 -25.27
N GLU A 143 -8.14 16.60 -25.19
CA GLU A 143 -9.44 16.67 -25.91
C GLU A 143 -10.38 17.68 -25.28
N ARG A 144 -10.36 17.80 -23.94
CA ARG A 144 -11.21 18.76 -23.20
C ARG A 144 -10.85 20.23 -23.49
N TYR A 145 -9.57 20.54 -23.70
CA TYR A 145 -9.12 21.90 -23.95
C TYR A 145 -8.71 22.18 -25.40
N GLY A 146 -8.52 21.15 -26.24
CA GLY A 146 -8.17 21.29 -27.64
C GLY A 146 -9.36 21.52 -28.58
N ALA A 147 -10.58 21.13 -28.18
CA ALA A 147 -11.79 21.30 -28.98
C ALA A 147 -12.33 22.75 -28.99
N ALA A 148 -11.80 23.63 -28.13
CA ALA A 148 -12.04 25.07 -28.23
C ALA A 148 -11.16 25.66 -29.33
N THR A 149 -11.49 25.37 -30.59
CA THR A 149 -10.98 26.15 -31.72
C THR A 149 -11.37 27.60 -31.47
N LEU A 150 -10.35 28.43 -31.24
CA LEU A 150 -10.40 29.89 -31.21
C LEU A 150 -11.34 30.42 -32.30
N ARG A 151 -12.58 30.76 -31.92
CA ARG A 151 -13.47 31.52 -32.77
C ARG A 151 -13.02 32.98 -32.69
N SER A 152 -12.11 33.34 -33.59
CA SER A 152 -11.84 34.73 -33.98
C SER A 152 -13.17 35.42 -34.26
N LEU A 153 -13.49 36.46 -33.48
CA LEU A 153 -14.63 37.33 -33.74
C LEU A 153 -14.28 38.24 -34.93
N PRO A 154 -15.07 38.26 -36.02
CA PRO A 154 -14.80 39.15 -37.14
C PRO A 154 -15.08 40.61 -36.74
N GLY A 155 -14.11 41.48 -37.00
CA GLY A 155 -14.24 42.92 -36.81
C GLY A 155 -15.33 43.50 -37.71
N GLY A 156 -16.35 44.10 -37.10
CA GLY A 156 -17.37 44.88 -37.78
C GLY A 156 -16.88 46.31 -38.03
N LYS A 157 -16.62 46.63 -39.30
CA LYS A 157 -16.73 48.01 -39.80
C LYS A 157 -18.21 48.35 -39.89
N ALA A 158 -18.61 49.50 -39.35
CA ALA A 158 -19.85 50.18 -39.74
C ALA A 158 -19.47 51.59 -40.25
N ALA A 159 -20.12 51.97 -41.34
CA ALA A 159 -19.81 53.07 -42.24
C ALA A 159 -20.33 54.43 -41.78
N ASP A 160 -19.87 55.46 -42.49
CA ASP A 160 -20.21 56.88 -42.43
C ASP A 160 -21.71 57.21 -42.33
N GLY A 161 -21.98 58.37 -41.73
CA GLY A 161 -23.14 59.19 -42.06
C GLY A 161 -23.71 60.01 -40.91
N THR A 162 -23.19 61.23 -40.67
CA THR A 162 -23.91 62.50 -40.92
C THR A 162 -22.89 63.64 -40.95
#